data_AF-A0A2N6DCJ8-F1
#
_entry.id   AF-A0A2N6DCJ8-F1
#
_cell.length_a   1.000
_cell.length_b   1.000
_cell.length_c   1.000
_cell.angle_alpha   90.00
_cell.angle_beta   90.00
_cell.angle_gamma   90.00
#
_symmetry.space_group_name_H-M   'P 1'
#
loop_
_entity.id
_entity.type
_entity.pdbx_description
1 polymer ?
#
loop_
_entity_poly.entity_id
_entity_poly.type
_entity_poly.pdbx_seq_one_letter_code
_entity_poly.pdbx_strand_id
1 'polypeptide(L)'
;MEEVLNSERFKNLIKRRWRFSYSMLAVLFFVYYGYVFTISLNKEFVAQRVGSHATVGIVMFLGVIFSAWLLTIIYVVWANKVYDKEVEEIKKML
;
A
#
# COMPACT_ATOMS: atom_id res chain seq x y z
N MET A 1 -11.96 0.21 -30.38
CA MET A 1 -11.42 0.64 -29.08
C MET A 1 -12.51 0.75 -28.01
N GLU A 2 -13.68 1.32 -28.31
CA GLU A 2 -14.81 1.42 -27.33
C GLU A 2 -15.39 0.07 -26.88
N GLU A 3 -15.46 -0.94 -27.75
CA GLU A 3 -15.98 -2.27 -27.38
C GLU A 3 -15.12 -3.00 -26.34
N VAL A 4 -13.79 -2.87 -26.40
CA VAL A 4 -12.86 -3.53 -25.47
C VAL A 4 -12.96 -2.88 -24.07
N LEU A 5 -13.10 -1.56 -24.01
CA LEU A 5 -13.31 -0.80 -22.77
C LEU A 5 -14.67 -1.09 -22.12
N ASN A 6 -15.68 -1.46 -22.91
CA ASN A 6 -17.01 -1.82 -22.40
C ASN A 6 -17.19 -3.29 -22.04
N SER A 7 -16.23 -4.15 -22.41
CA SER A 7 -16.25 -5.58 -22.10
C SER A 7 -16.34 -5.85 -20.59
N GLU A 8 -17.15 -6.84 -20.21
CA GLU A 8 -17.28 -7.24 -18.80
C GLU A 8 -15.94 -7.70 -18.19
N ARG A 9 -15.07 -8.26 -19.03
CA ARG A 9 -13.73 -8.72 -18.63
C ARG A 9 -12.85 -7.55 -18.17
N PHE A 10 -12.83 -6.44 -18.91
CA PHE A 10 -12.08 -5.23 -18.52
C PHE A 10 -12.66 -4.58 -17.25
N LYS A 11 -14.00 -4.52 -17.12
CA LYS A 11 -14.66 -4.00 -15.91
C LYS A 11 -14.35 -4.85 -14.67
N ASN A 12 -14.27 -6.18 -14.81
CA ASN A 12 -13.88 -7.09 -13.72
C ASN A 12 -12.41 -6.92 -13.32
N LEU A 13 -11.51 -6.73 -14.29
CA LEU A 13 -10.10 -6.42 -14.03
C LEU A 13 -9.95 -5.15 -13.19
N ILE A 14 -10.65 -4.07 -13.58
CA ILE A 14 -10.66 -2.81 -12.82
C ILE A 14 -11.19 -3.05 -11.41
N LYS A 15 -12.33 -3.74 -11.23
CA LYS A 15 -12.87 -4.04 -9.89
C LYS A 15 -11.88 -4.79 -9.00
N ARG A 16 -11.13 -5.76 -9.53
CA ARG A 16 -10.11 -6.51 -8.77
C ARG A 16 -8.98 -5.58 -8.32
N ARG A 17 -8.48 -4.72 -9.22
CA ARG A 17 -7.47 -3.71 -8.90
C ARG A 17 -7.92 -2.75 -7.81
N TRP A 18 -9.13 -2.19 -7.94
CA TRP A 18 -9.68 -1.27 -6.97
C TRP A 18 -9.82 -1.89 -5.58
N ARG A 19 -10.32 -3.13 -5.48
CA ARG A 19 -10.41 -3.83 -4.19
C ARG A 19 -9.05 -3.99 -3.54
N PHE A 20 -8.03 -4.39 -4.30
CA PHE A 20 -6.69 -4.55 -3.77
C PHE A 20 -6.07 -3.21 -3.35
N SER A 21 -6.16 -2.18 -4.20
CA SER A 21 -5.68 -0.83 -3.91
C SER A 21 -6.34 -0.23 -2.66
N TYR A 22 -7.64 -0.44 -2.46
CA TYR A 22 -8.32 0.03 -1.25
C TYR A 22 -7.86 -0.68 0.02
N SER A 23 -7.64 -2.00 -0.03
CA SER A 23 -7.06 -2.71 1.10
C SER A 23 -5.68 -2.17 1.47
N MET A 24 -4.83 -1.90 0.48
CA MET A 24 -3.53 -1.29 0.70
C MET A 24 -3.61 0.13 1.25
N LEU A 25 -4.55 0.92 0.74
CA LEU A 25 -4.83 2.26 1.25
C LEU A 25 -5.25 2.22 2.73
N ALA A 26 -6.10 1.26 3.10
CA ALA A 26 -6.52 1.08 4.49
C ALA A 26 -5.33 0.74 5.40
N VAL A 27 -4.43 -0.15 4.95
CA VAL A 27 -3.20 -0.49 5.70
C VAL A 27 -2.27 0.71 5.80
N LEU A 28 -2.08 1.47 4.71
CA LEU A 28 -1.28 2.68 4.70
C LEU A 28 -1.81 3.71 5.70
N PHE A 29 -3.13 3.94 5.72
CA PHE A 29 -3.76 4.83 6.69
C PHE A 29 -3.62 4.32 8.12
N PHE A 30 -3.78 3.02 8.35
CA PHE A 30 -3.62 2.43 9.66
C PHE A 30 -2.20 2.66 10.20
N VAL A 31 -1.17 2.40 9.40
CA VAL A 31 0.23 2.61 9.81
C VAL A 31 0.53 4.09 10.02
N TYR A 32 0.12 4.96 9.07
CA TYR A 32 0.39 6.39 9.14
C TYR A 32 -0.33 7.06 10.30
N TYR A 33 -1.65 6.90 10.41
CA TYR A 33 -2.42 7.51 11.49
C TYR A 33 -2.16 6.84 12.83
N GLY A 34 -1.83 5.54 12.86
CA GLY A 34 -1.36 4.87 14.08
C GLY A 34 -0.11 5.54 14.64
N TYR A 35 0.85 5.87 13.78
CA TYR A 35 2.00 6.67 14.18
C TYR A 35 1.60 8.07 14.64
N VAL A 36 0.80 8.81 13.85
CA VAL A 36 0.36 10.18 14.18
C VAL A 36 -0.40 10.25 15.50
N PHE A 37 -1.26 9.29 15.81
CA PHE A 37 -1.93 9.24 17.10
C PHE A 37 -0.97 8.91 18.24
N THR A 38 0.02 8.04 18.01
CA THR A 38 1.04 7.73 19.02
C THR A 38 1.87 8.98 19.39
N ILE A 39 2.36 9.73 18.40
CA ILE A 39 3.09 10.99 18.65
C ILE A 39 2.22 12.09 19.25
N SER A 40 0.93 12.13 18.92
CA SER A 40 0.01 13.15 19.42
C SER A 40 -0.44 12.89 20.86
N LEU A 41 -0.81 11.65 21.18
CA LEU A 41 -1.45 11.28 22.44
C LEU A 41 -0.46 10.86 23.53
N ASN A 42 0.71 10.32 23.17
CA ASN A 42 1.66 9.79 24.14
C ASN A 42 3.10 10.27 23.88
N LYS A 43 3.30 11.57 24.12
CA LYS A 43 4.60 12.24 23.90
C LYS A 43 5.71 11.67 24.79
N GLU A 44 5.40 11.31 26.03
CA GLU A 44 6.37 10.74 26.97
C GLU A 44 6.90 9.40 26.46
N PHE A 45 6.02 8.51 25.99
CA PHE A 45 6.41 7.23 25.39
C PHE A 45 7.31 7.43 24.16
N VAL A 46 6.93 8.33 23.26
CA VAL A 46 7.71 8.62 22.05
C VAL A 46 9.10 9.17 22.39
N ALA A 47 9.21 9.97 23.46
CA ALA A 47 10.46 10.57 23.91
C ALA A 47 11.39 9.60 24.66
N GLN A 48 10.90 8.41 25.03
CA GLN A 48 11.73 7.40 25.68
C GLN A 48 12.95 7.06 24.82
N ARG A 49 14.12 7.02 25.45
CA ARG A 49 15.38 6.71 24.79
C ARG A 49 15.47 5.21 24.52
N VAL A 50 15.90 4.87 23.31
CA VAL A 50 16.27 3.51 22.90
C VAL A 50 17.77 3.52 22.65
N GLY A 51 18.52 2.90 23.56
CA GLY A 51 19.98 2.99 23.58
C GLY A 51 20.47 4.40 23.89
N SER A 52 21.66 4.75 23.38
CA SER A 52 22.32 6.02 23.69
C SER A 52 21.90 7.19 22.78
N HIS A 53 21.42 6.92 21.56
CA HIS A 53 21.26 7.96 20.53
C HIS A 53 19.82 8.08 19.99
N ALA A 54 19.00 7.04 20.07
CA ALA A 54 17.66 7.03 19.46
C ALA A 54 16.54 7.22 20.49
N THR A 55 15.35 7.55 20.00
CA THR A 55 14.10 7.53 20.76
C THR A 55 13.14 6.51 20.18
N VAL A 56 12.15 6.08 20.96
CA VAL A 56 11.08 5.20 20.49
C VAL A 56 10.39 5.80 19.28
N GLY A 57 10.18 7.13 19.27
CA GLY A 57 9.63 7.85 18.11
C GLY A 57 10.43 7.65 16.83
N ILE A 58 11.76 7.76 16.89
CA ILE A 58 12.64 7.55 15.73
C ILE A 58 12.54 6.10 15.24
N VAL A 59 12.57 5.14 16.14
CA VAL A 59 12.46 3.71 15.79
C VAL A 59 11.11 3.41 15.14
N MET A 60 10.00 3.93 15.69
CA MET A 60 8.68 3.78 15.10
C MET A 60 8.58 4.43 13.72
N PHE A 61 9.14 5.63 13.55
CA PHE A 61 9.16 6.31 12.26
C PHE A 61 9.92 5.51 11.19
N LEU A 62 11.05 4.90 11.54
CA LEU A 62 11.75 3.97 10.65
C LEU A 62 10.84 2.79 10.29
N GLY A 63 10.12 2.23 11.27
CA GLY A 63 9.11 1.19 11.02
C GLY A 63 8.03 1.61 10.02
N VAL A 64 7.56 2.85 10.08
CA VAL A 64 6.61 3.41 9.09
C VAL A 64 7.24 3.47 7.69
N ILE A 65 8.49 3.92 7.56
CA ILE A 65 9.21 3.96 6.28
C ILE A 65 9.34 2.54 5.69
N PHE A 66 9.82 1.58 6.48
CA PHE A 66 9.95 0.19 6.03
C PHE A 66 8.60 -0.40 5.62
N SER A 67 7.53 -0.09 6.35
CA SER A 67 6.17 -0.52 6.00
C SER A 67 5.72 0.08 4.66
N ALA A 68 6.03 1.35 4.38
CA ALA A 68 5.71 1.98 3.11
C ALA A 68 6.45 1.34 1.92
N TRP A 69 7.74 1.01 2.09
CA TRP A 69 8.49 0.25 1.09
C TRP A 69 7.91 -1.15 0.88
N LEU A 70 7.59 -1.84 1.96
CA LEU A 70 7.00 -3.18 1.89
C LEU A 70 5.65 -3.15 1.15
N LEU A 71 4.77 -2.20 1.47
CA LEU A 71 3.51 -2.01 0.75
C LEU A 71 3.76 -1.73 -0.73
N THR A 72 4.70 -0.85 -1.06
CA THR A 72 5.05 -0.56 -2.46
C THR A 72 5.50 -1.82 -3.21
N ILE A 73 6.39 -2.61 -2.62
CA ILE A 73 6.90 -3.86 -3.21
C ILE A 73 5.75 -4.85 -3.41
N ILE A 74 4.90 -5.04 -2.39
CA ILE A 74 3.73 -5.92 -2.46
C ILE A 74 2.80 -5.49 -3.60
N TYR A 75 2.53 -4.19 -3.71
CA TYR A 75 1.68 -3.65 -4.78
C TYR A 75 2.26 -3.95 -6.16
N VAL A 76 3.55 -3.66 -6.36
CA VAL A 76 4.22 -3.86 -7.66
C VAL A 76 4.22 -5.34 -8.03
N VAL A 77 4.59 -6.24 -7.11
CA VAL A 77 4.58 -7.68 -7.39
C VAL A 77 3.19 -8.19 -7.74
N TRP A 78 2.16 -7.71 -7.02
CA TRP A 78 0.77 -8.07 -7.30
C TRP A 78 0.30 -7.54 -8.65
N ALA A 79 0.57 -6.27 -8.94
CA ALA A 79 0.21 -5.62 -10.21
C ALA A 79 0.85 -6.34 -11.40
N ASN A 80 2.15 -6.63 -11.32
CA ASN A 80 2.87 -7.32 -12.38
C ASN A 80 2.33 -8.75 -12.64
N LYS A 81 1.92 -9.46 -11.57
CA LYS A 81 1.41 -10.85 -11.71
C LYS A 81 -0.03 -10.93 -12.20
N VAL A 82 -0.89 -10.01 -11.72
CA VAL A 82 -2.33 -10.10 -11.93
C VAL A 82 -2.79 -9.14 -13.02
N TYR A 83 -2.41 -7.87 -12.91
CA TYR A 83 -2.89 -6.84 -13.81
C TYR A 83 -2.23 -6.94 -15.18
N ASP A 84 -0.89 -6.99 -15.24
CA ASP A 84 -0.18 -6.99 -16.52
C ASP A 84 -0.45 -8.25 -17.33
N LYS A 85 -0.58 -9.42 -16.67
CA LYS A 85 -0.97 -10.67 -17.32
C LYS A 85 -2.35 -10.57 -17.99
N GLU A 86 -3.35 -10.03 -17.27
CA GLU A 86 -4.70 -9.89 -17.83
C GLU A 86 -4.76 -8.83 -18.94
N VAL A 87 -3.99 -7.75 -18.83
CA VAL A 87 -3.86 -6.74 -19.90
C VAL A 87 -3.23 -7.35 -21.15
N GLU A 88 -2.20 -8.17 -20.98
CA GLU A 88 -1.52 -8.83 -22.10
C GLU A 88 -2.41 -9.85 -22.81
N GLU A 89 -3.24 -10.60 -22.07
CA GLU A 89 -4.25 -11.48 -22.66
C GLU A 89 -5.33 -10.72 -23.44
N ILE A 90 -5.77 -9.56 -22.95
CA ILE A 90 -6.73 -8.70 -23.68
C ILE A 90 -6.07 -8.13 -24.95
N LYS A 91 -4.79 -7.73 -24.87
CA LYS A 91 -4.05 -7.19 -26.02
C LYS A 91 -3.84 -8.21 -27.13
N LYS A 92 -3.71 -9.50 -26.79
CA LYS A 92 -3.62 -10.61 -27.78
C LYS A 92 -4.93 -10.91 -28.50
N MET A 93 -6.07 -10.40 -28.01
CA MET A 93 -7.38 -10.57 -28.63
C MET A 93 -7.76 -9.39 -29.56
N LEU A 94 -6.89 -8.38 -29.65
CA LEU A 94 -6.93 -7.26 -30.61
C LEU A 94 -6.06 -7.60 -31.83
#